data_AF-A0AAV2FBW0-F1
#
_entry.id   AF-A0AAV2FBW0-F1
#
_cell.length_a   1.000
_cell.length_b   1.000
_cell.length_c   1.000
_cell.angle_alpha   90.00
_cell.angle_beta   90.00
_cell.angle_gamma   90.00
#
_symmetry.space_group_name_H-M   'P 1'
#
loop_
_entity.id
_entity.type
_entity.pdbx_description
1 polymer ?
#
loop_
_entity_poly.entity_id
_entity_poly.type
_entity_poly.pdbx_seq_one_letter_code
_entity_poly.pdbx_strand_id
1 'polypeptide(L)'
;MRVKHNKVDGKWYVHQFDDGHTHETIPREYRHYMKGKRRMSDAVKAAINFRRAAGMKTSQIVNLAVSEAGGYDNLGYTRKDAYNYMDKERKEQISEGDAATALAYLQAKCGADDHFVIELKKDDDDRLINILWADYPEQAKITLAVYII
;
A
#
# COMPACT_ATOMS: atom_id res chain seq x y z
N MET A 1 7.05 -31.04 12.59
CA MET A 1 8.09 -31.62 11.72
C MET A 1 9.47 -31.35 12.30
N ARG A 2 10.30 -32.38 12.48
CA ARG A 2 11.73 -32.25 12.86
C ARG A 2 12.59 -32.72 11.70
N VAL A 3 13.57 -31.91 11.33
CA VAL A 3 14.50 -32.17 10.22
C VAL A 3 15.90 -32.39 10.81
N LYS A 4 16.66 -33.32 10.23
CA LYS A 4 18.06 -33.58 10.59
C LYS A 4 18.93 -33.40 9.36
N HIS A 5 20.12 -32.84 9.56
CA HIS A 5 21.14 -32.74 8.53
C HIS A 5 22.04 -33.97 8.58
N ASN A 6 22.14 -34.69 7.47
CA ASN A 6 23.13 -35.75 7.30
C ASN A 6 24.45 -35.13 6.81
N LYS A 7 25.49 -35.23 7.64
CA LYS A 7 26.81 -34.68 7.34
C LYS A 7 27.59 -35.49 6.29
N VAL A 8 27.15 -36.71 5.98
CA VAL A 8 27.84 -37.61 5.05
C VAL A 8 27.45 -37.32 3.60
N ASP A 9 26.16 -37.15 3.33
CA ASP A 9 25.64 -36.84 1.98
C ASP A 9 25.29 -35.35 1.81
N GLY A 10 25.38 -34.54 2.87
CA GLY A 10 25.08 -33.10 2.88
C GLY A 10 23.59 -32.76 2.75
N LYS A 11 22.69 -33.73 2.95
CA LYS A 11 21.25 -33.56 2.73
C LYS A 11 20.48 -33.40 4.03
N TRP A 12 19.36 -32.68 3.96
CA TRP A 12 18.38 -32.59 5.05
C TRP A 12 17.30 -33.65 4.85
N TYR A 13 16.97 -34.39 5.92
CA TYR A 13 15.91 -35.38 5.91
C TYR A 13 14.92 -35.14 7.05
N VAL A 14 13.64 -35.41 6.78
CA VAL A 14 12.60 -35.36 7.81
C VAL A 14 12.79 -36.57 8.73
N HIS A 15 13.13 -36.31 9.99
CA HIS A 15 13.35 -37.35 10.99
C HIS A 15 12.07 -37.69 11.74
N GLN A 16 11.16 -36.73 11.90
CA GLN A 16 9.89 -36.93 12.59
C GLN A 16 8.83 -36.01 12.01
N PHE A 17 7.67 -36.59 11.70
CA PHE A 17 6.48 -35.87 11.28
C PHE A 17 5.30 -36.42 12.08
N ASP A 18 4.50 -35.51 12.61
CA ASP A 18 3.26 -35.79 13.32
C ASP A 18 2.22 -34.89 12.66
N ASP A 19 1.20 -35.50 12.09
CA ASP A 19 0.07 -34.85 11.43
C ASP A 19 -1.17 -34.75 12.34
N GLY A 20 -1.06 -35.22 13.58
CA GLY A 20 -2.08 -35.04 14.60
C GLY A 20 -2.27 -33.57 14.93
N HIS A 21 -3.51 -33.09 14.80
CA HIS A 21 -3.91 -31.76 15.23
C HIS A 21 -4.79 -31.86 16.47
N THR A 22 -4.54 -31.01 17.47
CA THR A 22 -5.37 -30.91 18.68
C THR A 22 -6.59 -29.99 18.50
N HIS A 23 -6.76 -29.44 17.30
CA HIS A 23 -7.84 -28.52 16.93
C HIS A 23 -8.18 -28.68 15.44
N GLU A 24 -9.34 -28.19 15.04
CA GLU A 24 -9.72 -28.15 13.62
C GLU A 24 -8.75 -27.28 12.81
N THR A 25 -8.44 -27.73 11.60
CA THR A 25 -7.64 -26.94 10.67
C THR A 25 -8.47 -25.80 10.10
N ILE A 26 -7.83 -24.67 9.81
CA ILE A 26 -8.53 -23.49 9.32
C ILE A 26 -9.20 -23.81 7.97
N PRO A 27 -10.53 -23.56 7.84
CA PRO A 27 -11.24 -23.75 6.59
C PRO A 27 -10.61 -22.98 5.44
N ARG A 28 -10.75 -23.52 4.22
CA ARG A 28 -10.11 -22.95 3.03
C ARG A 28 -10.51 -21.50 2.79
N GLU A 29 -11.77 -21.14 3.05
CA GLU A 29 -12.29 -19.78 2.94
C GLU A 29 -11.54 -18.77 3.83
N TYR A 30 -11.09 -19.16 5.03
CA TYR A 30 -10.34 -18.27 5.94
C TYR A 30 -8.82 -18.29 5.74
N ARG A 31 -8.32 -19.11 4.82
CA ARG A 31 -6.87 -19.23 4.56
C ARG A 31 -6.24 -17.90 4.16
N HIS A 32 -6.99 -17.03 3.49
CA HIS A 32 -6.53 -15.71 3.07
C HIS A 32 -6.27 -14.74 4.24
N TYR A 33 -6.70 -15.05 5.47
CA TYR A 33 -6.31 -14.29 6.66
C TYR A 33 -4.96 -14.73 7.23
N MET A 34 -4.47 -15.94 6.92
CA MET A 34 -3.21 -16.46 7.43
C MET A 34 -2.02 -15.70 6.82
N LYS A 35 -1.21 -15.02 7.64
CA LYS A 35 -0.06 -14.22 7.19
C LYS A 35 0.87 -14.98 6.23
N GLY A 36 1.19 -16.24 6.50
CA GLY A 36 2.07 -17.05 5.63
C GLY A 36 1.44 -17.50 4.31
N LYS A 37 0.13 -17.29 4.13
CA LYS A 37 -0.60 -17.58 2.89
C LYS A 37 -0.96 -16.31 2.11
N ARG A 38 -0.82 -15.14 2.73
CA ARG A 38 -1.04 -13.83 2.10
C ARG A 38 0.16 -13.46 1.25
N ARG A 39 -0.06 -13.20 -0.04
CA ARG A 39 0.99 -12.73 -0.96
C ARG A 39 0.40 -11.86 -2.05
N MET A 40 0.92 -10.64 -2.16
CA MET A 40 0.68 -9.80 -3.33
C MET A 40 1.76 -10.10 -4.37
N SER A 41 1.36 -10.70 -5.49
CA SER A 41 2.26 -10.93 -6.62
C SER A 41 2.65 -9.59 -7.25
N ASP A 42 3.75 -9.57 -8.00
CA ASP A 42 4.19 -8.33 -8.66
C ASP A 42 3.22 -7.89 -9.76
N ALA A 43 2.52 -8.84 -10.40
CA ALA A 43 1.42 -8.54 -11.31
C ALA A 43 0.26 -7.80 -10.61
N VAL A 44 -0.12 -8.22 -9.40
CA VAL A 44 -1.15 -7.54 -8.59
C VAL A 44 -0.70 -6.12 -8.23
N LYS A 45 0.55 -5.95 -7.79
CA LYS A 45 1.11 -4.63 -7.45
C LYS A 45 1.13 -3.71 -8.67
N ALA A 46 1.58 -4.21 -9.82
CA ALA A 46 1.60 -3.45 -11.08
C ALA A 46 0.19 -3.00 -11.48
N ALA A 47 -0.81 -3.88 -11.36
CA ALA A 47 -2.21 -3.54 -11.64
C ALA A 47 -2.77 -2.49 -10.67
N ILE A 48 -2.40 -2.55 -9.38
CA ILE A 48 -2.74 -1.51 -8.40
C ILE A 48 -2.12 -0.17 -8.79
N ASN A 49 -0.84 -0.15 -9.15
CA ASN A 49 -0.13 1.07 -9.52
C ASN A 49 -0.69 1.69 -10.80
N PHE A 50 -1.00 0.88 -11.81
CA PHE A 50 -1.65 1.33 -13.04
C PHE A 50 -3.00 2.01 -12.75
N ARG A 51 -3.86 1.38 -11.95
CA ARG A 51 -5.17 1.94 -11.59
C ARG A 51 -5.05 3.21 -10.75
N ARG A 52 -4.06 3.28 -9.87
CA ARG A 52 -3.75 4.48 -9.09
C ARG A 52 -3.27 5.63 -9.98
N ALA A 53 -2.43 5.34 -10.98
CA ALA A 53 -2.00 6.33 -11.96
C ALA A 53 -3.18 6.85 -12.81
N ALA A 54 -4.20 6.03 -13.03
CA ALA A 54 -5.48 6.44 -13.64
C ALA A 54 -6.41 7.21 -12.68
N GLY A 55 -5.93 7.64 -11.51
CA GLY A 55 -6.70 8.47 -10.57
C GLY A 55 -7.71 7.72 -9.70
N MET A 56 -7.75 6.38 -9.75
CA MET A 56 -8.70 5.62 -8.93
C MET A 56 -8.37 5.72 -7.43
N LYS A 57 -9.41 5.90 -6.60
CA LYS A 57 -9.26 5.86 -5.15
C LYS A 57 -8.91 4.45 -4.69
N THR A 58 -8.10 4.34 -3.63
CA THR A 58 -7.70 3.06 -3.00
C THR A 58 -8.89 2.12 -2.75
N SER A 59 -10.03 2.64 -2.28
CA SER A 59 -11.25 1.85 -2.06
C SER A 59 -11.83 1.28 -3.37
N GLN A 60 -11.82 2.06 -4.45
CA GLN A 60 -12.29 1.62 -5.76
C GLN A 60 -11.36 0.54 -6.33
N ILE A 61 -10.05 0.70 -6.19
CA ILE A 61 -9.06 -0.29 -6.64
C ILE A 61 -9.27 -1.62 -5.92
N VAL A 62 -9.44 -1.59 -4.59
CA VAL A 62 -9.69 -2.81 -3.82
C VAL A 62 -11.03 -3.45 -4.20
N ASN A 63 -12.10 -2.67 -4.30
CA ASN A 63 -13.42 -3.20 -4.65
C ASN A 63 -13.43 -3.82 -6.06
N LEU A 64 -12.75 -3.18 -7.02
CA LEU A 64 -12.60 -3.72 -8.37
C LEU A 64 -11.83 -5.04 -8.34
N ALA A 65 -10.70 -5.11 -7.62
CA ALA A 65 -9.93 -6.34 -7.49
C ALA A 65 -10.74 -7.48 -6.86
N VAL A 66 -11.56 -7.18 -5.84
CA VAL A 66 -12.48 -8.15 -5.23
C VAL A 66 -13.50 -8.66 -6.24
N SER A 67 -14.07 -7.74 -7.03
CA SER A 67 -15.04 -8.07 -8.08
C SER A 67 -14.42 -8.95 -9.16
N GLU A 68 -13.21 -8.62 -9.62
CA GLU A 68 -12.46 -9.40 -10.62
C GLU A 68 -12.09 -10.80 -10.11
N ALA A 69 -11.75 -10.92 -8.83
CA ALA A 69 -11.45 -12.20 -8.18
C ALA A 69 -12.70 -13.01 -7.79
N GLY A 70 -13.89 -12.44 -7.89
CA GLY A 70 -15.14 -13.07 -7.47
C GLY A 70 -15.27 -13.23 -5.95
N GLY A 71 -14.61 -12.38 -5.16
CA GLY A 71 -14.66 -12.42 -3.69
C GLY A 71 -13.32 -12.19 -3.01
N TYR A 72 -13.35 -11.88 -1.71
CA TYR A 72 -12.15 -11.63 -0.91
C TYR A 72 -11.26 -12.88 -0.77
N ASP A 73 -11.90 -14.04 -0.67
CA ASP A 73 -11.27 -15.33 -0.40
C ASP A 73 -10.34 -15.75 -1.55
N ASN A 74 -10.60 -15.23 -2.76
CA ASN A 74 -9.87 -15.53 -3.99
C ASN A 74 -8.73 -14.55 -4.28
N LEU A 75 -8.63 -13.43 -3.57
CA LEU A 75 -7.57 -12.43 -3.80
C LEU A 75 -6.18 -12.94 -3.44
N GLY A 76 -6.08 -13.82 -2.43
CA GLY A 76 -4.79 -14.24 -1.88
C GLY A 76 -4.07 -13.17 -1.03
N TYR A 77 -4.71 -12.02 -0.78
CA TYR A 77 -4.28 -10.98 0.16
C TYR A 77 -5.49 -10.28 0.75
N THR A 78 -5.29 -9.58 1.87
CA THR A 78 -6.39 -8.86 2.54
C THR A 78 -6.50 -7.42 2.03
N ARG A 79 -7.66 -6.80 2.23
CA ARG A 79 -7.84 -5.35 2.04
C ARG A 79 -6.72 -4.54 2.74
N LYS A 80 -6.36 -4.92 3.97
CA LYS A 80 -5.30 -4.25 4.73
C LYS A 80 -3.94 -4.33 4.04
N ASP A 81 -3.62 -5.45 3.40
CA ASP A 81 -2.36 -5.60 2.67
C ASP A 81 -2.27 -4.65 1.47
N ALA A 82 -3.36 -4.51 0.71
CA ALA A 82 -3.42 -3.57 -0.40
C ALA A 82 -3.26 -2.12 0.07
N TYR A 83 -3.94 -1.73 1.14
CA TYR A 83 -3.79 -0.39 1.74
C TYR A 83 -2.36 -0.15 2.22
N ASN A 84 -1.76 -1.10 2.94
CA ASN A 84 -0.37 -1.00 3.41
C ASN A 84 0.61 -0.86 2.25
N TYR A 85 0.39 -1.59 1.15
CA TYR A 85 1.22 -1.48 -0.05
C TYR A 85 1.15 -0.08 -0.66
N MET A 86 -0.06 0.44 -0.90
CA MET A 86 -0.24 1.77 -1.50
C MET A 86 0.26 2.91 -0.59
N ASP A 87 0.10 2.78 0.73
CA ASP A 87 0.63 3.73 1.71
C ASP A 87 2.17 3.72 1.71
N LYS A 88 2.78 2.53 1.67
CA LYS A 88 4.23 2.38 1.55
C LYS A 88 4.76 3.04 0.28
N GLU A 89 4.16 2.76 -0.88
CA GLU A 89 4.57 3.37 -2.16
C GLU A 89 4.43 4.90 -2.12
N ARG A 90 3.37 5.43 -1.48
CA ARG A 90 3.22 6.87 -1.29
C ARG A 90 4.33 7.45 -0.43
N LYS A 91 4.71 6.78 0.66
CA LYS A 91 5.79 7.22 1.55
C LYS A 91 7.15 7.16 0.86
N GLU A 92 7.40 6.13 0.06
CA GLU A 92 8.64 6.00 -0.73
C GLU A 92 8.76 7.09 -1.79
N GLN A 93 7.65 7.59 -2.35
CA GLN A 93 7.67 8.77 -3.22
C GLN A 93 7.96 10.09 -2.48
N ILE A 94 7.77 10.12 -1.16
CA ILE A 94 8.00 11.29 -0.30
C ILE A 94 9.30 11.10 0.51
N SER A 95 10.13 10.09 0.18
CA SER A 95 11.16 9.54 1.08
C SER A 95 12.32 10.48 1.43
N GLU A 96 12.48 11.62 0.76
CA GLU A 96 13.44 12.65 1.20
C GLU A 96 12.92 13.44 2.42
N GLY A 97 11.64 13.28 2.80
CA GLY A 97 11.11 13.63 4.12
C GLY A 97 11.14 15.12 4.47
N ASP A 98 11.72 15.96 3.64
CA ASP A 98 11.75 17.39 3.82
C ASP A 98 10.51 18.05 3.20
N ALA A 99 10.19 19.24 3.69
CA ALA A 99 9.10 20.05 3.16
C ALA A 99 9.31 20.37 1.67
N ALA A 100 10.55 20.38 1.17
CA ALA A 100 10.88 20.64 -0.23
C ALA A 100 10.48 19.50 -1.16
N THR A 101 10.56 18.25 -0.71
CA THR A 101 10.18 17.03 -1.44
C THR A 101 8.67 16.93 -1.55
N ALA A 102 7.98 17.18 -0.43
CA ALA A 102 6.52 17.27 -0.43
C ALA A 102 6.05 18.42 -1.34
N LEU A 103 6.74 19.56 -1.31
CA LEU A 103 6.45 20.70 -2.18
C LEU A 103 6.70 20.36 -3.66
N ALA A 104 7.82 19.74 -3.99
CA ALA A 104 8.18 19.34 -5.35
C ALA A 104 7.18 18.32 -5.91
N TYR A 105 6.75 17.36 -5.09
CA TYR A 105 5.68 16.41 -5.46
C TYR A 105 4.37 17.13 -5.77
N LEU A 106 3.94 18.03 -4.88
CA LEU A 106 2.72 18.79 -5.10
C LEU A 106 2.84 19.58 -6.40
N GLN A 107 3.89 20.38 -6.58
CA GLN A 107 4.13 21.16 -7.79
C GLN A 107 4.13 20.31 -9.06
N ALA A 108 4.79 19.14 -9.03
CA ALA A 108 4.77 18.19 -10.14
C ALA A 108 3.36 17.68 -10.44
N LYS A 109 2.54 17.41 -9.41
CA LYS A 109 1.15 16.98 -9.58
C LYS A 109 0.28 18.09 -10.17
N CYS A 110 0.44 19.34 -9.75
CA CYS A 110 -0.26 20.50 -10.34
C CYS A 110 0.11 20.70 -11.82
N GLY A 111 1.36 20.44 -12.19
CA GLY A 111 1.76 20.46 -13.61
C GLY A 111 1.26 19.28 -14.44
N ALA A 112 0.84 18.19 -13.81
CA ALA A 112 0.39 16.96 -14.49
C ALA A 112 -1.13 16.79 -14.54
N ASP A 113 -1.87 17.46 -13.65
CA ASP A 113 -3.32 17.38 -13.54
C ASP A 113 -3.93 18.79 -13.45
N ASP A 114 -4.61 19.21 -14.51
CA ASP A 114 -5.23 20.54 -14.63
C ASP A 114 -6.32 20.80 -13.56
N HIS A 115 -6.81 19.77 -12.89
CA HIS A 115 -7.78 19.90 -11.80
C HIS A 115 -7.10 20.08 -10.44
N PHE A 116 -5.79 19.81 -10.34
CA PHE A 116 -5.04 19.91 -9.11
C PHE A 116 -4.45 21.30 -8.92
N VAL A 117 -4.91 22.02 -7.88
CA VAL A 117 -4.45 23.39 -7.57
C VAL A 117 -3.67 23.39 -6.26
N ILE A 118 -2.63 24.22 -6.18
CA ILE A 118 -1.83 24.44 -4.96
C ILE A 118 -1.69 25.93 -4.72
N GLU A 119 -1.81 26.34 -3.46
CA GLU A 119 -1.49 27.69 -3.01
C GLU A 119 -0.45 27.61 -1.89
N LEU A 120 0.61 28.41 -2.03
CA LEU A 120 1.74 28.42 -1.10
C LEU A 120 1.76 29.76 -0.38
N LYS A 121 1.69 29.74 0.95
CA LYS A 121 1.86 30.94 1.76
C LYS A 121 3.23 30.93 2.40
N LYS A 122 4.00 31.98 2.16
CA LYS A 122 5.28 32.24 2.79
C LYS A 122 5.19 33.41 3.79
N ASP A 123 6.10 33.48 4.74
CA ASP A 123 6.30 34.64 5.61
C ASP A 123 7.26 35.67 4.98
N ASP A 124 7.56 36.74 5.71
CA ASP A 124 8.44 37.83 5.28
C ASP A 124 9.92 37.39 5.11
N ASP A 125 10.30 36.23 5.68
CA ASP A 125 11.62 35.62 5.57
C ASP A 125 11.69 34.57 4.43
N ASP A 126 10.70 34.55 3.52
CA ASP A 126 10.52 33.57 2.44
C ASP A 126 10.37 32.10 2.92
N ARG A 127 10.00 31.89 4.18
CA ARG A 127 9.77 30.54 4.72
C ARG A 127 8.33 30.11 4.44
N LEU A 128 8.18 28.87 4.00
CA LEU A 128 6.87 28.27 3.74
C LEU A 128 6.12 28.04 5.05
N ILE A 129 5.04 28.77 5.27
CA ILE A 129 4.22 28.69 6.49
C ILE A 129 2.92 27.91 6.30
N ASN A 130 2.35 27.89 5.09
CA ASN A 130 1.18 27.07 4.77
C ASN A 130 1.22 26.56 3.33
N ILE A 131 0.68 25.36 3.13
CA ILE A 131 0.39 24.79 1.81
C ILE A 131 -1.09 24.42 1.78
N LEU A 132 -1.82 24.93 0.79
CA LEU A 132 -3.19 24.53 0.47
C LEU A 132 -3.16 23.77 -0.85
N TRP A 133 -3.96 22.71 -0.96
CA TRP A 133 -4.12 21.98 -2.21
C TRP A 133 -5.54 21.46 -2.35
N ALA A 134 -6.01 21.33 -3.59
CA ALA A 134 -7.32 20.78 -3.91
C ALA A 134 -7.25 19.95 -5.20
N ASP A 135 -7.97 18.82 -5.23
CA ASP A 135 -8.10 17.98 -6.43
C ASP A 135 -9.04 18.59 -7.48
N TYR A 136 -9.81 19.62 -7.12
CA TYR A 136 -10.62 20.44 -8.02
C TYR A 136 -10.63 21.89 -7.51
N PRO A 137 -10.52 22.91 -8.39
CA PRO A 137 -10.50 24.32 -7.96
C PRO A 137 -11.75 24.71 -7.15
N GLU A 138 -12.89 24.13 -7.49
CA GLU A 138 -14.19 24.38 -6.85
C GLU A 138 -14.32 23.84 -5.42
N GLN A 139 -13.39 22.96 -5.00
CA GLN A 139 -13.39 22.30 -3.69
C GLN A 139 -12.33 22.84 -2.73
N ALA A 140 -11.66 23.95 -3.08
CA ALA A 140 -10.70 24.62 -2.19
C ALA A 140 -11.39 25.11 -0.91
N LYS A 141 -11.55 24.20 0.06
CA LYS A 141 -12.07 24.49 1.39
C LYS A 141 -10.89 24.67 2.34
N ILE A 142 -10.87 25.85 2.97
CA ILE A 142 -9.92 26.23 4.03
C ILE A 142 -9.89 25.12 5.07
N THR A 143 -8.82 24.33 5.08
CA THR A 143 -8.51 23.38 6.16
C THR A 143 -7.13 23.71 6.67
N LEU A 144 -7.09 24.34 7.84
CA LEU A 144 -5.87 24.58 8.61
C LEU A 144 -5.27 23.26 9.09
N ALA A 145 -3.97 23.12 8.90
CA ALA A 145 -2.96 22.54 9.81
C ALA A 145 -2.00 21.61 9.06
N VAL A 146 -0.77 22.11 8.91
CA VAL A 146 0.42 21.27 8.86
C VAL A 146 0.54 20.58 10.23
N TYR A 147 0.34 19.26 10.27
CA TYR A 147 0.99 18.41 11.26
C TYR A 147 1.93 17.50 10.48
N ILE A 148 3.16 17.98 10.26
CA ILE A 148 4.30 17.13 9.95
C ILE A 148 4.91 16.80 11.33
N ILE A 149 4.67 15.57 11.79
CA ILE A 149 5.55 14.86 12.74
C ILE A 149 6.16 13.72 11.95
#